data_AF-A0A8D5ZID4-F1
#
_entry.id   AF-A0A8D5ZID4-F1
#
_cell.length_a   1.000
_cell.length_b   1.000
_cell.length_c   1.000
_cell.angle_alpha   90.00
_cell.angle_beta   90.00
_cell.angle_gamma   90.00
#
_symmetry.space_group_name_H-M   'P 1'
#
loop_
_entity.id
_entity.type
_entity.pdbx_description
1 polymer ?
#
loop_
_entity_poly.entity_id
_entity_poly.type
_entity_poly.pdbx_seq_one_letter_code
_entity_poly.pdbx_strand_id
1 'polypeptide(L)'
;MKVRIKSVVKVVSEEELIIIPLARKGDFIEALNFYEDIPGGRAARLVIIHDRYDEIKEEPTPLGIRGGKTYIEAEGVIEDLDKIKALIPIDRVVRSKAVPLYVDIQLLGDLDTSSKGVKGFINYISRYGRLDFSKLKRSVELEVLV
;
A
#
# COMPACT_ATOMS: atom_id res chain seq x y z
N MET A 1 2.07 1.37 -11.80
CA MET A 1 0.85 2.17 -11.91
C MET A 1 1.22 3.56 -12.40
N LYS A 2 0.29 4.30 -13.02
CA LYS A 2 0.46 5.74 -13.29
C LYS A 2 -0.41 6.54 -12.34
N VAL A 3 0.14 7.55 -11.67
CA VAL A 3 -0.58 8.35 -10.68
C VAL A 3 -0.52 9.83 -11.01
N ARG A 4 -1.64 10.54 -10.85
CA ARG A 4 -1.70 12.00 -10.98
C ARG A 4 -1.80 12.63 -9.61
N ILE A 5 -0.75 13.36 -9.21
CA ILE A 5 -0.63 13.94 -7.87
C ILE A 5 -0.82 15.46 -7.98
N LYS A 6 -1.89 15.97 -7.34
CA LYS A 6 -2.14 17.41 -7.28
C LYS A 6 -1.18 18.08 -6.30
N SER A 7 -0.78 19.32 -6.60
CA SER A 7 0.12 20.11 -5.74
C SER A 7 -0.45 20.41 -4.35
N VAL A 8 -1.78 20.45 -4.22
CA VAL A 8 -2.48 20.60 -2.95
C VAL A 8 -3.42 19.42 -2.77
N VAL A 9 -3.18 18.65 -1.71
CA VAL A 9 -4.05 17.54 -1.31
C VAL A 9 -4.59 17.81 0.09
N LYS A 10 -5.90 17.62 0.29
CA LYS A 10 -6.53 17.74 1.60
C LYS A 10 -6.50 16.38 2.29
N VAL A 11 -5.89 16.30 3.47
CA VAL A 11 -5.95 15.12 4.33
C VAL A 11 -7.39 14.92 4.80
N VAL A 12 -7.91 13.70 4.66
CA VAL A 12 -9.29 13.34 5.01
C VAL A 12 -9.38 12.50 6.28
N SER A 13 -8.32 11.80 6.64
CA SER A 13 -8.20 11.00 7.87
C SER A 13 -6.73 10.71 8.16
N GLU A 14 -6.44 10.20 9.35
CA GLU A 14 -5.15 9.61 9.70
C GLU A 14 -5.36 8.11 9.92
N GLU A 15 -4.47 7.27 9.39
CA GLU A 15 -4.61 5.81 9.52
C GLU A 15 -3.26 5.15 9.80
N GLU A 16 -3.31 4.03 10.51
CA GLU A 16 -2.21 3.08 10.62
C GLU A 16 -2.42 1.89 9.70
N LEU A 17 -1.35 1.45 9.06
CA LEU A 17 -1.39 0.34 8.13
C LEU A 17 -0.04 -0.36 8.02
N ILE A 18 -0.09 -1.63 7.64
CA ILE A 18 1.09 -2.36 7.20
C ILE A 18 1.16 -2.27 5.68
N ILE A 19 2.30 -1.81 5.17
CA ILE A 19 2.59 -1.71 3.74
C ILE A 19 3.71 -2.66 3.35
N ILE A 20 3.73 -3.05 2.08
CA ILE A 20 4.85 -3.74 1.45
C ILE A 20 5.29 -2.89 0.26
N PRO A 21 6.47 -2.26 0.30
CA PRO A 21 6.98 -1.44 -0.81
C PRO A 21 7.13 -2.27 -2.09
N LEU A 22 6.74 -1.72 -3.23
CA LEU A 22 6.78 -2.42 -4.53
C LEU A 22 7.65 -1.70 -5.56
N ALA A 23 7.48 -0.38 -5.68
CA ALA A 23 8.22 0.45 -6.64
C ALA A 23 8.33 1.89 -6.12
N ARG A 24 9.43 2.57 -6.44
CA ARG A 24 9.66 3.98 -6.10
C ARG A 24 9.81 4.84 -7.36
N LYS A 25 9.31 6.07 -7.30
CA LYS A 25 9.54 7.12 -8.27
C LYS A 25 9.71 8.46 -7.55
N GLY A 26 10.95 8.92 -7.41
CA GLY A 26 11.27 10.09 -6.60
C GLY A 26 10.86 9.88 -5.15
N ASP A 27 10.09 10.81 -4.60
CA ASP A 27 9.61 10.78 -3.21
C ASP A 27 8.35 9.91 -3.05
N PHE A 28 7.88 9.25 -4.10
CA PHE A 28 6.66 8.45 -4.07
C PHE A 28 6.97 6.96 -4.16
N ILE A 29 6.25 6.17 -3.35
CA ILE A 29 6.36 4.72 -3.31
C ILE A 29 4.97 4.12 -3.57
N GLU A 30 4.90 3.22 -4.54
CA GLU A 30 3.79 2.31 -4.71
C GLU A 30 3.96 1.15 -3.75
N ALA A 31 2.96 0.89 -2.92
CA ALA A 31 2.98 -0.17 -1.93
C ALA A 31 1.69 -0.99 -1.93
N LEU A 32 1.82 -2.25 -1.53
CA LEU A 32 0.69 -3.14 -1.27
C LEU A 32 0.26 -3.03 0.19
N ASN A 33 -1.04 -2.90 0.42
CA ASN A 33 -1.67 -3.04 1.72
C ASN A 33 -2.78 -4.10 1.67
N PHE A 34 -3.03 -4.78 2.80
CA PHE A 34 -4.21 -5.61 2.99
C PHE A 34 -5.14 -4.93 3.98
N TYR A 35 -6.39 -4.71 3.58
CA TYR A 35 -7.35 -3.91 4.34
C TYR A 35 -8.55 -4.76 4.78
N GLU A 36 -8.98 -4.57 6.03
CA GLU A 36 -10.19 -5.18 6.58
C GLU A 36 -11.44 -4.37 6.17
N ASP A 37 -11.93 -4.62 4.96
CA ASP A 37 -13.13 -4.00 4.40
C ASP A 37 -14.44 -4.53 5.01
N ILE A 38 -14.44 -5.79 5.41
CA ILE A 38 -15.47 -6.49 6.20
C ILE A 38 -14.79 -7.20 7.38
N PRO A 39 -15.47 -7.56 8.47
CA PRO A 39 -14.86 -8.32 9.57
C PRO A 39 -14.12 -9.58 9.07
N GLY A 40 -12.83 -9.74 9.40
CA GLY A 40 -11.99 -10.84 8.89
C GLY A 40 -11.51 -10.68 7.45
N GLY A 41 -11.80 -9.53 6.83
CA GLY A 41 -11.40 -9.15 5.48
C GLY A 41 -9.90 -8.96 5.34
N ARG A 42 -9.42 -9.14 4.11
CA ARG A 42 -8.00 -9.09 3.71
C ARG A 42 -7.89 -8.64 2.26
N ALA A 43 -8.66 -7.63 1.88
CA ALA A 43 -8.70 -7.15 0.51
C ALA A 43 -7.36 -6.47 0.18
N ALA A 44 -6.68 -6.94 -0.87
CA ALA A 44 -5.47 -6.33 -1.36
C ALA A 44 -5.80 -4.98 -2.03
N ARG A 45 -4.99 -3.97 -1.71
CA ARG A 45 -5.15 -2.60 -2.19
C ARG A 45 -3.78 -2.01 -2.46
N LEU A 46 -3.63 -1.34 -3.59
CA LEU A 46 -2.47 -0.51 -3.87
C LEU A 46 -2.64 0.86 -3.22
N VAL A 47 -1.57 1.36 -2.62
CA VAL A 47 -1.48 2.65 -1.95
C VAL A 47 -0.24 3.39 -2.42
N ILE A 48 -0.28 4.72 -2.39
CA ILE A 48 0.91 5.55 -2.59
C ILE A 48 1.35 6.12 -1.25
N ILE A 49 2.65 6.12 -1.02
CA ILE A 49 3.30 6.76 0.12
C ILE A 49 4.17 7.90 -0.39
N HIS A 50 4.05 9.07 0.21
CA HIS A 50 4.98 10.17 0.01
C HIS A 50 6.06 10.13 1.11
N ASP A 51 7.22 9.60 0.75
CA ASP A 51 8.39 9.43 1.59
C ASP A 51 9.48 10.42 1.18
N ARG A 52 9.35 11.65 1.69
CA ARG A 52 10.26 12.78 1.40
C ARG A 52 11.69 12.56 1.91
N TYR A 53 11.87 11.71 2.93
CA TYR A 53 13.14 11.57 3.65
C TYR A 53 13.85 10.23 3.40
N ASP A 54 13.37 9.43 2.44
CA ASP A 54 13.92 8.10 2.09
C ASP A 54 13.99 7.13 3.29
N GLU A 55 12.98 7.19 4.16
CA GLU A 55 12.89 6.35 5.35
C GLU A 55 12.51 4.90 4.99
N ILE A 56 11.75 4.71 3.90
CA ILE A 56 11.30 3.40 3.44
C ILE A 56 12.24 2.86 2.36
N LYS A 57 12.85 1.70 2.61
CA LYS A 57 13.66 1.02 1.60
C LYS A 57 12.78 0.31 0.56
N GLU A 58 13.27 0.23 -0.67
CA GLU A 58 12.58 -0.43 -1.80
C GLU A 58 12.54 -1.96 -1.71
N GLU A 59 13.07 -2.55 -0.63
CA GLU A 59 12.92 -3.97 -0.40
C GLU A 59 11.46 -4.28 0.01
N PRO A 60 10.79 -5.27 -0.61
CA PRO A 60 9.40 -5.60 -0.34
C PRO A 60 9.25 -6.32 1.00
N THR A 61 9.54 -5.61 2.08
CA THR A 61 9.40 -6.06 3.47
C THR A 61 8.18 -5.38 4.09
N PRO A 62 7.32 -6.11 4.83
CA PRO A 62 6.22 -5.49 5.55
C PRO A 62 6.71 -4.45 6.57
N LEU A 63 6.15 -3.24 6.51
CA LEU A 63 6.49 -2.12 7.39
C LEU A 63 5.22 -1.48 7.94
N GLY A 64 5.24 -1.17 9.23
CA GLY A 64 4.17 -0.42 9.90
C GLY A 64 4.35 1.08 9.70
N ILE A 65 3.29 1.77 9.25
CA ILE A 65 3.29 3.22 9.11
C ILE A 65 2.04 3.85 9.71
N ARG A 66 2.15 5.11 10.12
CA ARG A 66 1.05 6.04 10.33
C ARG A 66 1.18 7.19 9.35
N GLY A 67 0.06 7.73 8.84
CA GLY A 67 0.13 8.92 8.01
C GLY A 67 -1.23 9.54 7.69
N GLY A 68 -1.18 10.78 7.23
CA GLY A 68 -2.34 11.51 6.73
C GLY A 68 -2.79 10.95 5.39
N LYS A 69 -4.02 10.47 5.32
CA LYS A 69 -4.61 9.88 4.12
C LYS A 69 -5.31 10.94 3.28
N THR A 70 -5.12 10.83 1.98
CA THR A 70 -5.93 11.48 0.95
C THR A 70 -6.17 10.51 -0.20
N TYR A 71 -6.82 10.95 -1.27
CA TYR A 71 -7.07 10.12 -2.46
C TYR A 71 -6.56 10.82 -3.72
N ILE A 72 -5.94 10.04 -4.60
CA ILE A 72 -5.43 10.47 -5.90
C ILE A 72 -5.95 9.58 -7.01
N GLU A 73 -5.95 10.09 -8.23
CA GLU A 73 -6.31 9.32 -9.42
C GLU A 73 -5.13 8.48 -9.89
N ALA A 74 -5.43 7.23 -10.25
CA ALA A 74 -4.45 6.29 -10.76
C ALA A 74 -5.01 5.44 -11.91
N GLU A 75 -4.11 5.09 -12.82
CA GLU A 75 -4.31 4.19 -13.95
C GLU A 75 -3.33 3.01 -13.83
N GLY A 76 -3.69 1.84 -14.37
CA GLY A 76 -2.84 0.65 -14.27
C GLY A 76 -2.98 -0.14 -12.96
N VAL A 77 -3.88 0.26 -12.06
CA VAL A 77 -4.07 -0.36 -10.73
C VAL A 77 -4.42 -1.85 -10.85
N ILE A 78 -5.26 -2.22 -11.82
CA ILE A 78 -5.75 -3.59 -11.98
C ILE A 78 -4.64 -4.48 -12.54
N GLU A 79 -3.93 -3.97 -13.53
CA GLU A 79 -2.82 -4.63 -14.20
C GLU A 79 -1.71 -4.96 -13.20
N ASP A 80 -1.39 -4.03 -12.30
CA ASP A 80 -0.39 -4.27 -11.25
C ASP A 80 -0.87 -5.23 -10.18
N LEU A 81 -2.15 -5.15 -9.76
CA LEU A 81 -2.74 -6.14 -8.85
C LEU A 81 -2.76 -7.55 -9.46
N ASP A 82 -3.00 -7.67 -10.76
CA ASP A 82 -2.99 -8.97 -11.46
C ASP A 82 -1.57 -9.56 -11.53
N LYS A 83 -0.53 -8.73 -11.77
CA LYS A 83 0.88 -9.15 -11.67
C LYS A 83 1.21 -9.65 -10.26
N ILE A 84 0.82 -8.90 -9.23
CA ILE A 84 1.07 -9.27 -7.82
C ILE A 84 0.34 -10.57 -7.46
N LYS A 85 -0.91 -10.74 -7.91
CA LYS A 85 -1.71 -11.94 -7.67
C LYS A 85 -1.11 -13.21 -8.30
N ALA A 86 -0.30 -13.07 -9.36
CA ALA A 86 0.43 -14.19 -9.93
C ALA A 86 1.62 -14.66 -9.06
N LEU A 87 2.09 -13.82 -8.13
CA LEU A 87 3.29 -14.04 -7.32
C LEU A 87 2.99 -14.46 -5.88
N ILE A 88 1.88 -13.94 -5.33
CA ILE A 88 1.41 -14.23 -3.97
C ILE A 88 -0.10 -14.48 -3.97
N PRO A 89 -0.63 -15.28 -3.02
CA PRO A 89 -2.06 -15.53 -2.97
C PRO A 89 -2.83 -14.25 -2.62
N ILE A 90 -3.87 -13.93 -3.39
CA ILE A 90 -4.79 -12.81 -3.14
C ILE A 90 -6.23 -13.27 -3.43
N ASP A 91 -7.06 -13.31 -2.39
CA ASP A 91 -8.49 -13.68 -2.52
C ASP A 91 -9.33 -12.58 -3.16
N ARG A 92 -9.12 -11.33 -2.73
CA ARG A 92 -9.92 -10.17 -3.11
C ARG A 92 -9.03 -8.96 -3.35
N VAL A 93 -9.40 -8.17 -4.36
CA VAL A 93 -8.73 -6.91 -4.71
C VAL A 93 -9.70 -5.73 -4.61
N VAL A 94 -9.21 -4.59 -4.13
CA VAL A 94 -9.95 -3.32 -4.17
C VAL A 94 -9.72 -2.67 -5.54
N ARG A 95 -10.74 -2.74 -6.39
CA ARG A 95 -10.71 -2.19 -7.75
C ARG A 95 -11.21 -0.76 -7.73
N SER A 96 -10.30 0.21 -7.61
CA SER A 96 -10.63 1.64 -7.60
C SER A 96 -9.62 2.43 -8.42
N LYS A 97 -10.11 3.39 -9.21
CA LYS A 97 -9.26 4.41 -9.87
C LYS A 97 -8.77 5.47 -8.89
N ALA A 98 -9.45 5.62 -7.75
CA ALA A 98 -9.00 6.45 -6.65
C ALA A 98 -8.19 5.59 -5.67
N VAL A 99 -6.88 5.80 -5.62
CA VAL A 99 -5.97 5.12 -4.69
C VAL A 99 -5.64 6.06 -3.53
N PRO A 100 -5.46 5.53 -2.31
CA PRO A 100 -5.05 6.36 -1.19
C PRO A 100 -3.61 6.82 -1.41
N LEU A 101 -3.37 8.06 -1.02
CA LEU A 101 -2.05 8.63 -0.85
C LEU A 101 -1.87 8.90 0.64
N TYR A 102 -0.76 8.44 1.21
CA TYR A 102 -0.36 8.75 2.58
C TYR A 102 0.79 9.77 2.55
N VAL A 103 0.61 10.86 3.30
CA VAL A 103 1.58 11.95 3.47
C VAL A 103 1.94 12.10 4.94
N ASP A 104 3.02 12.82 5.22
CA ASP A 104 3.53 13.08 6.57
C ASP A 104 3.66 11.78 7.38
N ILE A 105 4.26 10.77 6.75
CA ILE A 105 4.32 9.43 7.29
C ILE A 105 5.31 9.30 8.45
N GLN A 106 5.03 8.35 9.33
CA GLN A 106 5.89 7.94 10.44
C GLN A 106 6.01 6.42 10.42
N LEU A 107 7.25 5.91 10.49
CA LEU A 107 7.49 4.48 10.72
C LEU A 107 7.16 4.12 12.16
N LEU A 108 6.43 3.01 12.34
CA LEU A 108 5.99 2.56 13.66
C LEU A 108 6.72 1.28 14.08
N GLY A 109 7.17 1.26 15.34
CA GLY A 109 7.66 0.04 16.00
C GLY A 109 6.54 -0.81 16.59
N ASP A 110 5.48 -0.15 17.08
CA ASP A 110 4.27 -0.77 17.62
C ASP A 110 3.05 -0.27 16.83
N LEU A 111 2.14 -1.19 16.50
CA LEU A 111 0.98 -0.92 15.65
C LEU A 111 -0.33 -1.11 16.42
N ASP A 112 -1.29 -0.24 16.17
CA ASP A 112 -2.67 -0.41 16.62
C ASP A 112 -3.34 -1.53 15.81
N THR A 113 -3.38 -2.72 16.43
CA THR A 113 -4.07 -3.90 15.88
C THR A 113 -5.59 -3.72 15.75
N SER A 114 -6.16 -2.62 16.25
CA SER A 114 -7.56 -2.27 16.02
C SER A 114 -7.80 -1.65 14.63
N SER A 115 -6.76 -1.04 14.04
CA SER A 115 -6.80 -0.37 12.74
C SER A 115 -7.06 -1.35 11.60
N LYS A 116 -7.96 -0.98 10.68
CA LYS A 116 -8.33 -1.82 9.53
C LYS A 116 -7.17 -2.11 8.58
N GLY A 117 -6.23 -1.16 8.43
CA GLY A 117 -5.04 -1.31 7.61
C GLY A 117 -3.99 -2.25 8.20
N VAL A 118 -4.06 -2.49 9.51
CA VAL A 118 -3.21 -3.45 10.25
C VAL A 118 -3.92 -4.81 10.33
N LYS A 119 -5.21 -4.83 10.72
CA LYS A 119 -6.03 -6.05 10.78
C LYS A 119 -6.06 -6.80 9.47
N GLY A 120 -6.22 -6.11 8.34
CA GLY A 120 -6.27 -6.77 7.03
C GLY A 120 -4.99 -7.56 6.74
N PHE A 121 -3.82 -7.04 7.14
CA PHE A 121 -2.54 -7.75 7.03
C PHE A 121 -2.43 -8.90 8.04
N ILE A 122 -2.87 -8.72 9.28
CA ILE A 122 -2.92 -9.80 10.28
C ILE A 122 -3.80 -10.96 9.78
N ASN A 123 -4.99 -10.66 9.26
CA ASN A 123 -5.92 -11.62 8.67
C ASN A 123 -5.28 -12.35 7.48
N TYR A 124 -4.51 -11.63 6.66
CA TYR A 124 -3.78 -12.18 5.52
C TYR A 124 -2.72 -13.21 5.95
N ILE A 125 -1.84 -12.83 6.89
CA ILE A 125 -0.81 -13.72 7.43
C ILE A 125 -1.42 -14.90 8.17
N SER A 126 -2.51 -14.69 8.93
CA SER A 126 -3.22 -15.78 9.60
C SER A 126 -3.79 -16.81 8.63
N ARG A 127 -4.11 -16.41 7.38
CA ARG A 127 -4.68 -17.30 6.37
C ARG A 127 -3.62 -18.09 5.61
N TYR A 128 -2.52 -17.45 5.23
CA TYR A 128 -1.52 -18.03 4.33
C TYR A 128 -0.15 -18.32 4.98
N GLY A 129 0.02 -17.96 6.24
CA GLY A 129 1.27 -18.11 6.97
C GLY A 129 2.33 -17.10 6.55
N ARG A 130 3.60 -17.47 6.73
CA ARG A 130 4.75 -16.65 6.32
C ARG A 130 4.95 -16.77 4.81
N LEU A 131 4.73 -15.67 4.10
CA LEU A 131 4.95 -15.57 2.67
C LEU A 131 6.31 -14.92 2.38
N ASP A 132 6.87 -15.30 1.25
CA ASP A 132 8.09 -14.72 0.71
C ASP A 132 7.73 -13.51 -0.17
N PHE A 133 7.73 -12.32 0.43
CA PHE A 133 7.44 -11.07 -0.26
C PHE A 133 8.59 -10.61 -1.18
N SER A 134 9.79 -11.23 -1.11
CA SER A 134 10.90 -10.92 -2.02
C SER A 134 10.53 -11.16 -3.49
N LYS A 135 9.56 -12.04 -3.74
CA LYS A 135 8.98 -12.30 -5.07
C LYS A 135 8.31 -11.08 -5.71
N LEU A 136 7.90 -10.10 -4.91
CA LEU A 136 7.28 -8.86 -5.39
C LEU A 136 8.30 -7.82 -5.85
N LYS A 137 9.59 -8.08 -5.66
CA LYS A 137 10.64 -7.15 -6.05
C LYS A 137 10.56 -6.87 -7.56
N ARG A 138 10.38 -5.59 -7.92
CA ARG A 138 10.25 -5.13 -9.32
C ARG A 138 9.08 -5.77 -10.08
N SER A 139 8.03 -6.22 -9.40
CA SER A 139 6.85 -6.78 -10.08
C SER A 139 6.00 -5.72 -10.78
N VAL A 140 6.18 -4.45 -10.42
CA VAL A 140 5.41 -3.29 -10.91
C VAL A 140 6.36 -2.09 -11.08
N GLU A 141 5.90 -1.06 -11.78
CA GLU A 141 6.65 0.18 -12.01
C GLU A 141 5.76 1.39 -11.74
N LEU A 142 6.26 2.39 -11.01
CA LEU A 142 5.50 3.61 -10.70
C LEU A 142 5.88 4.76 -11.65
N GLU A 143 4.86 5.40 -12.23
CA GLU A 143 4.99 6.62 -13.02
C GLU A 143 4.17 7.74 -12.35
N VAL A 144 4.79 8.91 -12.13
CA VAL A 144 4.12 10.09 -11.58
C VAL A 144 3.89 11.09 -12.71
N LEU A 145 2.62 11.35 -13.00
CA LEU A 145 2.17 12.31 -13.99
C LEU A 145 2.04 13.69 -13.33
N VAL A 146 2.65 14.70 -13.95
CA VAL A 146 2.60 16.11 -13.54
C VAL A 146 1.34 16.78 -14.09
#